data_AF-A0A507QN00-F1
#
_entry.id   AF-A0A507QN00-F1
#
_cell.length_a   1.000
_cell.length_b   1.000
_cell.length_c   1.000
_cell.angle_alpha   90.00
_cell.angle_beta   90.00
_cell.angle_gamma   90.00
#
_symmetry.space_group_name_H-M   'P 1'
#
loop_
_entity.id
_entity.type
_entity.pdbx_description
1 polymer ?
#
loop_
_entity_poly.entity_id
_entity_poly.type
_entity_poly.pdbx_seq_one_letter_code
_entity_poly.pdbx_strand_id
1 'polypeptide(L)' 'MTSGSVLSGFGVAAGVFALFFFGDVPRVRVDILQRIPVVGGYWKREIAPEDNPF' A
#
# COMPACT_ATOMS: atom_id res chain seq x y z
N MET A 1 -29.48 -8.15 -8.33
CA MET A 1 -28.14 -7.91 -7.76
C MET A 1 -28.33 -7.59 -6.29
N THR A 2 -27.80 -8.42 -5.39
CA THR A 2 -27.92 -8.19 -3.94
C THR A 2 -27.02 -7.02 -3.55
N SER A 3 -27.46 -6.16 -2.63
CA SER A 3 -26.71 -4.97 -2.18
C SER A 3 -25.28 -5.28 -1.73
N GLY A 4 -25.00 -6.53 -1.33
CA GLY A 4 -23.66 -7.01 -1.00
C GLY A 4 -22.66 -6.95 -2.16
N SER A 5 -23.08 -7.23 -3.41
CA SER A 5 -22.17 -7.15 -4.57
C SER A 5 -21.80 -5.72 -4.94
N VAL A 6 -22.70 -4.76 -4.67
CA VAL A 6 -22.42 -3.34 -4.89
C VAL A 6 -21.47 -2.83 -3.82
N LEU A 7 -21.73 -3.15 -2.54
CA LEU A 7 -20.85 -2.77 -1.43
C LEU A 7 -19.44 -3.35 -1.56
N SER A 8 -19.32 -4.61 -1.99
CA SER A 8 -17.99 -5.21 -2.23
C SER A 8 -17.23 -4.50 -3.34
N GLY A 9 -17.92 -4.13 -4.44
CA GLY A 9 -17.33 -3.33 -5.51
C GLY A 9 -16.78 -1.99 -5.01
N PHE A 10 -17.57 -1.26 -4.22
CA PHE A 10 -17.12 0.00 -3.63
C PHE A 10 -15.99 -0.18 -2.61
N GLY A 11 -16.02 -1.23 -1.79
CA GLY A 11 -14.96 -1.53 -0.81
C GLY A 11 -13.62 -1.81 -1.48
N VAL A 12 -13.61 -2.61 -2.55
CA VAL A 12 -12.40 -2.87 -3.34
C VAL A 12 -11.90 -1.58 -3.99
N ALA A 13 -12.78 -0.82 -4.65
CA ALA A 13 -12.41 0.43 -5.31
C ALA A 13 -11.82 1.45 -4.33
N ALA A 14 -12.44 1.64 -3.17
CA ALA A 14 -11.94 2.55 -2.13
C ALA A 14 -10.61 2.08 -1.54
N GLY A 15 -10.44 0.76 -1.34
CA GLY A 15 -9.18 0.18 -0.90
C GLY A 15 -8.04 0.45 -1.89
N VAL A 16 -8.26 0.18 -3.19
CA VAL A 16 -7.28 0.46 -4.24
C VAL A 16 -6.96 1.95 -4.32
N PHE A 17 -7.98 2.81 -4.27
CA PHE A 17 -7.80 4.26 -4.24
C PHE A 17 -6.91 4.71 -3.08
N ALA A 18 -7.17 4.22 -1.87
CA ALA A 18 -6.38 4.54 -0.69
C ALA A 18 -4.93 4.08 -0.83
N LEU A 19 -4.69 2.87 -1.34
CA LEU A 19 -3.33 2.36 -1.56
C LEU A 19 -2.56 3.21 -2.59
N PHE A 20 -3.23 3.70 -3.64
CA PHE A 20 -2.62 4.55 -4.66
C PHE A 20 -2.29 5.95 -4.14
N PHE A 21 -3.24 6.61 -3.44
CA PHE A 21 -3.06 7.98 -2.96
C PHE A 21 -2.15 8.07 -1.74
N PHE A 22 -2.22 7.11 -0.82
CA PHE A 22 -1.41 7.12 0.39
C PHE A 22 -0.10 6.33 0.26
N GLY A 23 0.21 5.78 -0.91
CA GLY A 23 1.44 5.01 -1.14
C GLY A 23 2.74 5.79 -0.90
N ASP A 24 2.70 7.11 -1.05
CA ASP A 24 3.84 8.00 -0.76
C ASP A 24 4.04 8.29 0.72
N VAL A 25 3.03 8.01 1.57
CA VAL A 25 3.17 8.16 3.02
C VAL A 25 4.12 7.06 3.53
N PRO A 26 5.27 7.40 4.15
CA PRO A 26 6.27 6.41 4.55
C PRO A 26 5.69 5.29 5.42
N ARG A 27 4.74 5.65 6.29
CA ARG A 27 4.04 4.71 7.17
C ARG A 27 3.20 3.70 6.39
N VAL A 28 2.40 4.13 5.43
CA VAL A 28 1.55 3.25 4.61
C VAL A 28 2.40 2.33 3.74
N ARG A 29 3.50 2.87 3.19
CA ARG A 29 4.44 2.08 2.41
C ARG A 29 5.04 0.94 3.23
N VAL A 30 5.58 1.23 4.41
CA VAL A 30 6.25 0.23 5.25
C VAL A 30 5.26 -0.72 5.91
N ASP A 31 4.14 -0.22 6.42
CA ASP A 31 3.22 -1.05 7.21
C ASP A 31 2.22 -1.85 6.38
N ILE A 32 1.82 -1.34 5.21
CA ILE A 32 0.78 -1.96 4.38
C ILE A 32 1.40 -2.51 3.11
N LEU A 33 1.97 -1.65 2.26
CA LEU A 33 2.41 -2.05 0.93
C LEU A 33 3.55 -3.07 0.98
N GLN A 34 4.55 -2.88 1.84
CA GLN A 34 5.66 -3.82 2.02
C GLN A 34 5.24 -5.16 2.65
N ARG A 35 4.07 -5.24 3.30
CA ARG A 35 3.54 -6.49 3.86
C ARG A 35 2.77 -7.35 2.86
N ILE A 36 2.58 -6.89 1.62
CA ILE A 36 1.90 -7.68 0.59
C ILE A 36 2.86 -8.77 0.08
N PRO A 37 2.52 -10.06 0.21
CA PRO A 37 3.47 -11.16 -0.01
C PRO A 37 4.00 -11.26 -1.45
N VAL A 38 3.24 -10.79 -2.44
CA VAL A 38 3.62 -10.89 -3.86
C VAL A 38 4.37 -9.65 -4.36
N VAL A 39 3.94 -8.46 -3.93
CA VAL A 39 4.43 -7.19 -4.50
C VAL A 39 5.13 -6.28 -3.49
N GLY A 40 5.14 -6.62 -2.20
CA GLY A 40 5.68 -5.74 -1.16
C GLY A 40 7.18 -5.45 -1.28
N GLY A 41 7.93 -6.33 -1.95
CA GLY A 41 9.34 -6.08 -2.30
C GLY A 41 9.53 -4.85 -3.19
N TYR A 42 8.57 -4.51 -4.06
CA TYR A 42 8.65 -3.34 -4.94
C TYR A 42 8.69 -2.01 -4.17
N TRP A 43 8.07 -1.96 -2.98
CA TRP A 43 8.02 -0.76 -2.16
C TRP A 43 9.14 -0.68 -1.10
N LYS A 44 10.09 -1.63 -1.09
CA LYS A 44 11.26 -1.55 -0.22
C LYS A 44 12.24 -0.52 -0.79
N ARG A 45 12.39 0.61 -0.09
CA ARG A 45 13.55 1.48 -0.25
C ARG A 45 14.58 1.08 0.78
N GLU A 46 15.60 0.38 0.33
CA GLU A 46 16.82 0.18 1.10
C GLU A 46 17.63 1.48 1.02
N ILE A 47 17.93 2.06 2.18
CA ILE A 47 18.86 3.19 2.29
C ILE A 47 20.18 2.56 2.73
N ALA A 48 21.22 2.71 1.93
CA ALA A 48 22.53 2.21 2.31
C ALA A 48 22.98 2.93 3.60
N PRO A 49 23.57 2.24 4.59
CA PRO A 49 23.97 2.86 5.85
C PRO A 49 24.92 4.04 5.66
N GLU A 50 25.74 4.02 4.60
CA GLU A 50 26.66 5.10 4.20
C GLU A 50 25.95 6.34 3.64
N ASP A 51 24.74 6.18 3.10
CA ASP A 51 23.89 7.26 2.58
C ASP A 51 22.99 7.86 3.67
N ASN A 52 23.10 7.40 4.92
CA ASN A 52 22.31 7.90 6.03
C ASN A 52 23.09 8.97 6.84
N PRO A 53 22.72 10.26 6.79
CA PRO A 53 23.40 11.34 7.50
C PRO A 53 23.10 11.40 9.02
N PHE A 54 22.48 10.35 9.59
CA PHE A 54 22.11 10.23 11.02
C PHE A 54 22.53 8.88 11.60
#